data_AF-A0A5C4VEW7-F1
#
_entry.id   AF-A0A5C4VEW7-F1
#
_cell.length_a   1.000
_cell.length_b   1.000
_cell.length_c   1.000
_cell.angle_alpha   90.00
_cell.angle_beta   90.00
_cell.angle_gamma   90.00
#
_symmetry.space_group_name_H-M   'P 1'
#
loop_
_entity.id
_entity.type
_entity.pdbx_description
1 polymer ?
#
loop_
_entity_poly.entity_id
_entity_poly.type
_entity_poly.pdbx_seq_one_letter_code
_entity_poly.pdbx_strand_id
1 'polypeptide(L)'
;MPRPGRRLRTALLASPLPLFLAASHVVAAPETASPGDPRATVDLPYDVHDYDVDIAYTPESETLSGRTTLTATAGPDLHSVELALRLTATSVTVDGTPVENFGQTDATLDIDLPEPLPDGHRFTVEITYEGVPGESPAWVPTTDGGSVTVTGGSVGTWFPAHDTPRDQALLRVKAAVPSDWTAVSNGTETPPEVRGDTAVFRWSTSHALSPESAVLGMGPWETERSRLSDGTPVTNVYGAGQRKLMKPLADQAPRMIQFLEDAYGPYPFDTLGGIYVEALSQDTPFYAPQGRVIFPAPDWADESVLVHELAHQWFGASVGGDGTASGCLGECFATYTEWMWAADQSGVDLDDRYRDGIAEHRGDEAWWSGTIESGAAMYTKSPFMMHALSHYVGEDAFRRLLTRWPTENAHSVRRWHEFEAMAAEEAGRDMTGFFDAWVRGRSEPAPSYLWPGALAPRS
;
A
#
# COMPACT_ATOMS: atom_id res chain seq x y z
N MET A 1 -46.72 41.56 13.28
CA MET A 1 -47.85 41.31 14.20
C MET A 1 -49.15 41.61 13.46
N PRO A 2 -50.29 40.91 13.66
CA PRO A 2 -50.58 39.82 14.61
C PRO A 2 -51.13 38.51 13.99
N ARG A 3 -51.15 37.45 14.82
CA ARG A 3 -51.78 36.12 14.65
C ARG A 3 -53.33 36.20 14.70
N PRO A 4 -54.09 35.19 14.22
CA PRO A 4 -54.42 33.95 14.99
C PRO A 4 -54.41 32.69 14.09
N GLY A 5 -54.14 31.46 14.51
CA GLY A 5 -54.53 30.75 15.71
C GLY A 5 -55.61 29.71 15.36
N ARG A 6 -55.23 28.43 15.18
CA ARG A 6 -56.17 27.30 15.32
C ARG A 6 -55.42 25.97 15.50
N ARG A 7 -55.52 25.44 16.72
CA ARG A 7 -55.34 24.01 17.03
C ARG A 7 -56.48 23.23 16.39
N LEU A 8 -56.27 21.98 15.98
CA LEU A 8 -57.16 20.87 16.36
C LEU A 8 -56.60 19.50 15.93
N ARG A 9 -56.52 18.62 16.94
CA ARG A 9 -56.88 17.19 16.98
C ARG A 9 -56.09 16.18 16.16
N THR A 10 -55.27 15.46 16.92
CA THR A 10 -54.96 14.03 16.83
C THR A 10 -56.18 13.18 16.43
N ALA A 11 -55.99 12.30 15.45
CA ALA A 11 -56.79 11.10 15.27
C ALA A 11 -55.83 9.94 14.95
N LEU A 12 -55.69 9.01 15.90
CA LEU A 12 -55.17 7.67 15.66
C LEU A 12 -56.15 6.94 14.75
N LEU A 13 -55.64 6.27 13.72
CA LEU A 13 -56.28 5.11 13.12
C LEU A 13 -55.18 4.14 12.66
N ALA A 14 -55.21 2.97 13.31
CA ALA A 14 -54.35 1.83 13.07
C ALA A 14 -54.67 1.18 11.71
N SER A 15 -53.63 0.74 11.01
CA SER A 15 -53.74 -0.29 9.96
C SER A 15 -52.72 -1.38 10.23
N PRO A 16 -53.11 -2.67 10.16
CA PRO A 16 -52.26 -3.79 10.53
C PRO A 16 -51.25 -4.13 9.43
N LEU A 17 -50.01 -4.36 9.86
CA LEU A 17 -48.93 -4.99 9.10
C LEU A 17 -49.31 -6.44 8.75
N PRO A 18 -49.19 -6.90 7.49
CA PRO A 18 -49.18 -8.31 7.19
C PRO A 18 -47.84 -8.94 7.61
N LEU A 19 -47.95 -9.95 8.47
CA LEU A 19 -46.90 -10.87 8.89
C LEU A 19 -46.38 -11.65 7.68
N PHE A 20 -45.09 -11.53 7.34
CA PHE A 20 -44.39 -12.56 6.58
C PHE A 20 -43.17 -13.03 7.38
N LEU A 21 -43.17 -14.34 7.64
CA LEU A 21 -42.18 -15.09 8.40
C LEU A 21 -40.76 -14.86 7.85
N ALA A 22 -39.88 -14.32 8.69
CA ALA A 22 -38.45 -14.49 8.55
C ALA A 22 -38.08 -15.94 8.94
N ALA A 23 -37.53 -16.70 8.00
CA ALA A 23 -36.85 -17.96 8.32
C ALA A 23 -35.45 -17.62 8.86
N SER A 24 -35.30 -17.64 10.18
CA SER A 24 -34.01 -17.59 10.86
C SER A 24 -33.34 -18.96 10.78
N HIS A 25 -32.17 -19.08 10.16
CA HIS A 25 -31.18 -20.12 10.50
C HIS A 25 -29.77 -19.52 10.55
N VAL A 26 -29.38 -19.19 11.79
CA VAL A 26 -28.07 -19.29 12.43
C VAL A 26 -26.83 -19.13 11.54
N VAL A 27 -26.21 -17.94 11.59
CA VAL A 27 -24.76 -17.80 11.39
C VAL A 27 -24.12 -17.90 12.77
N ALA A 28 -23.17 -18.83 12.90
CA ALA A 28 -22.33 -18.94 14.09
C ALA A 28 -21.54 -17.62 14.27
N ALA A 29 -21.55 -17.08 15.49
CA ALA A 29 -20.69 -15.96 15.85
C ALA A 29 -19.22 -16.39 15.71
N PRO A 30 -18.34 -15.61 15.05
CA PRO A 30 -16.92 -15.83 15.16
C PRO A 30 -16.43 -15.36 16.54
N GLU A 31 -15.42 -16.08 16.99
CA GLU A 31 -14.76 -15.99 18.27
C GLU A 31 -14.21 -14.58 18.57
N THR A 32 -14.23 -14.25 19.85
CA THR A 32 -13.53 -13.11 20.44
C THR A 32 -12.08 -13.03 19.96
N ALA A 33 -11.65 -11.82 19.59
CA ALA A 33 -10.30 -11.48 19.18
C ALA A 33 -9.22 -12.16 20.03
N SER A 34 -8.25 -12.78 19.35
CA SER A 34 -7.13 -13.46 19.98
C SER A 34 -6.20 -12.43 20.66
N PRO A 35 -5.66 -12.70 21.88
CA PRO A 35 -4.66 -11.84 22.49
C PRO A 35 -3.41 -11.79 21.63
N GLY A 36 -3.12 -10.63 21.02
CA GLY A 36 -1.95 -10.44 20.16
C GLY A 36 -2.22 -9.78 18.81
N ASP A 37 -3.44 -9.29 18.53
CA ASP A 37 -3.69 -8.51 17.32
C ASP A 37 -2.93 -7.16 17.37
N PRO A 38 -1.90 -6.95 16.53
CA PRO A 38 -1.16 -5.69 16.48
C PRO A 38 -2.01 -4.50 16.03
N ARG A 39 -3.27 -4.72 15.60
CA ARG A 39 -4.25 -3.65 15.33
C ARG A 39 -4.82 -2.98 16.59
N ALA A 40 -4.64 -3.58 17.78
CA ALA A 40 -5.35 -3.19 19.01
C ALA A 40 -4.95 -1.82 19.64
N THR A 41 -4.11 -1.01 18.98
CA THR A 41 -3.60 0.26 19.54
C THR A 41 -4.03 1.53 18.81
N VAL A 42 -5.00 1.46 17.89
CA VAL A 42 -5.37 2.64 17.10
C VAL A 42 -6.71 3.21 17.54
N ASP A 43 -6.70 4.47 17.98
CA ASP A 43 -7.90 5.28 18.23
C ASP A 43 -8.49 5.74 16.87
N LEU A 44 -9.01 4.78 16.11
CA LEU A 44 -9.77 5.07 14.89
C LEU A 44 -11.25 5.26 15.25
N PRO A 45 -11.99 6.14 14.55
CA PRO A 45 -13.43 6.24 14.72
C PRO A 45 -14.13 4.91 14.35
N TYR A 46 -13.57 4.16 13.41
CA TYR A 46 -13.96 2.82 13.04
C TYR A 46 -12.79 2.08 12.38
N ASP A 47 -12.85 0.75 12.38
CA ASP A 47 -11.83 -0.17 11.84
C ASP A 47 -12.43 -0.98 10.69
N VAL A 48 -11.87 -0.90 9.48
CA VAL A 48 -12.40 -1.60 8.31
C VAL A 48 -11.73 -2.97 8.17
N HIS A 49 -12.55 -4.02 8.16
CA HIS A 49 -12.07 -5.40 8.03
C HIS A 49 -11.84 -5.79 6.58
N ASP A 50 -12.75 -5.40 5.70
CA ASP A 50 -12.75 -5.81 4.32
C ASP A 50 -13.51 -4.87 3.39
N TYR A 51 -13.00 -4.74 2.16
CA TYR A 51 -13.63 -4.09 1.01
C TYR A 51 -13.99 -5.13 -0.05
N ASP A 52 -15.23 -5.09 -0.53
CA ASP A 52 -15.71 -5.79 -1.72
C ASP A 52 -16.03 -4.77 -2.80
N VAL A 53 -15.18 -4.70 -3.84
CA VAL A 53 -15.18 -3.66 -4.86
C VAL A 53 -15.57 -4.27 -6.21
N ASP A 54 -16.78 -3.96 -6.68
CA ASP A 54 -17.30 -4.34 -8.01
C ASP A 54 -17.25 -3.11 -8.91
N ILE A 55 -16.43 -3.15 -9.96
CA ILE A 55 -16.26 -2.03 -10.89
C ILE A 55 -16.46 -2.46 -12.34
N ALA A 56 -16.95 -1.53 -13.15
CA ALA A 56 -16.98 -1.63 -14.60
C ALA A 56 -16.37 -0.36 -15.22
N TYR A 57 -15.46 -0.54 -16.16
CA TYR A 57 -14.77 0.54 -16.85
C TYR A 57 -15.11 0.55 -18.34
N THR A 58 -15.48 1.73 -18.85
CA THR A 58 -15.78 1.97 -20.26
C THR A 58 -14.70 2.87 -20.86
N PRO A 59 -13.76 2.34 -21.67
CA PRO A 59 -12.63 3.12 -22.17
C PRO A 59 -13.03 4.29 -23.06
N GLU A 60 -14.06 4.13 -23.88
CA GLU A 60 -14.48 5.15 -24.86
C GLU A 60 -14.96 6.46 -24.19
N SER A 61 -15.49 6.35 -22.98
CA SER A 61 -15.95 7.48 -22.17
C SER A 61 -15.09 7.71 -20.93
N GLU A 62 -14.00 6.93 -20.77
CA GLU A 62 -13.12 6.91 -19.59
C GLU A 62 -13.87 6.81 -18.26
N THR A 63 -15.07 6.21 -18.29
CA THR A 63 -15.99 6.21 -17.15
C THR A 63 -15.83 4.93 -16.35
N LEU A 64 -15.69 5.08 -15.04
CA LEU A 64 -15.77 4.01 -14.07
C LEU A 64 -17.12 4.10 -13.36
N SER A 65 -17.82 2.98 -13.29
CA SER A 65 -18.95 2.78 -12.38
C SER A 65 -18.57 1.71 -11.37
N GLY A 66 -18.94 1.90 -10.12
CA GLY A 66 -18.53 1.03 -9.04
C GLY A 66 -19.57 0.87 -7.95
N ARG A 67 -19.47 -0.25 -7.26
CA ARG A 67 -20.20 -0.55 -6.04
C ARG A 67 -19.22 -1.16 -5.06
N THR A 68 -18.99 -0.46 -3.95
CA THR A 68 -18.10 -0.92 -2.89
C THR A 68 -18.91 -1.19 -1.64
N THR A 69 -18.74 -2.37 -1.06
CA THR A 69 -19.21 -2.70 0.29
C THR A 69 -17.99 -2.78 1.20
N LEU A 70 -17.96 -1.95 2.24
CA LEU A 70 -17.00 -2.11 3.33
C LEU A 70 -17.69 -2.71 4.56
N THR A 71 -16.99 -3.57 5.28
CA THR A 71 -17.43 -4.05 6.59
C THR A 71 -16.49 -3.55 7.67
N ALA A 72 -17.03 -2.90 8.69
CA ALA A 72 -16.25 -2.22 9.71
C ALA A 72 -16.77 -2.48 11.13
N THR A 73 -15.93 -2.20 12.13
CA THR A 73 -16.29 -2.14 13.55
C THR A 73 -16.24 -0.71 14.02
N ALA A 74 -17.33 -0.23 14.62
CA ALA A 74 -17.41 1.12 15.17
C ALA A 74 -16.56 1.25 16.44
N GLY A 75 -15.86 2.37 16.57
CA GLY A 75 -15.30 2.84 17.83
C GLY A 75 -16.38 3.47 18.73
N PRO A 76 -15.98 4.10 19.84
CA PRO A 76 -16.92 4.65 20.81
C PRO A 76 -17.80 5.77 20.23
N ASP A 77 -19.12 5.54 20.27
CA ASP A 77 -20.16 6.53 19.92
C ASP A 77 -19.96 7.12 18.51
N LEU A 78 -19.91 6.25 17.50
CA LEU A 78 -19.67 6.67 16.11
C LEU A 78 -20.90 7.34 15.51
N HIS A 79 -20.79 8.63 15.15
CA HIS A 79 -21.89 9.42 14.58
C HIS A 79 -21.81 9.57 13.06
N SER A 80 -20.64 9.38 12.45
CA SER A 80 -20.46 9.53 11.01
C SER A 80 -19.36 8.62 10.48
N VAL A 81 -19.44 8.31 9.19
CA VAL A 81 -18.42 7.58 8.44
C VAL A 81 -17.90 8.51 7.34
N GLU A 82 -16.63 8.89 7.42
CA GLU A 82 -15.95 9.70 6.41
C GLU A 82 -15.05 8.81 5.56
N LEU A 83 -15.21 8.86 4.23
CA LEU A 83 -14.41 8.09 3.26
C LEU A 83 -13.82 9.04 2.23
N ALA A 84 -12.60 8.79 1.77
CA ALA A 84 -12.09 9.42 0.57
C ALA A 84 -12.80 8.83 -0.65
N LEU A 85 -13.37 9.69 -1.50
CA LEU A 85 -13.99 9.33 -2.76
C LEU A 85 -14.07 10.54 -3.70
N ARG A 86 -13.46 10.44 -4.88
CA ARG A 86 -13.47 11.47 -5.93
C ARG A 86 -14.59 11.27 -6.96
N LEU A 87 -15.05 10.03 -7.12
CA LEU A 87 -16.15 9.69 -8.01
C LEU A 87 -17.48 10.07 -7.36
N THR A 88 -18.50 10.41 -8.14
CA THR A 88 -19.79 10.85 -7.60
C THR A 88 -20.51 9.66 -6.97
N ALA A 89 -20.79 9.73 -5.66
CA ALA A 89 -21.64 8.75 -4.99
C ALA A 89 -23.10 8.97 -5.39
N THR A 90 -23.77 7.91 -5.84
CA THR A 90 -25.16 7.94 -6.31
C THR A 90 -26.12 7.28 -5.34
N SER A 91 -25.63 6.38 -4.48
CA SER A 91 -26.39 5.82 -3.36
C SER A 91 -25.48 5.33 -2.25
N VAL A 92 -25.97 5.43 -1.02
CA VAL A 92 -25.32 4.93 0.20
C VAL A 92 -26.34 4.17 1.03
N THR A 93 -25.95 3.01 1.55
CA THR A 93 -26.70 2.30 2.60
C THR A 93 -25.79 1.98 3.78
N VAL A 94 -26.35 2.02 4.99
CA VAL A 94 -25.71 1.53 6.21
C VAL A 94 -26.56 0.39 6.75
N ASP A 95 -25.98 -0.81 6.87
CA ASP A 95 -26.68 -2.05 7.23
C ASP A 95 -27.94 -2.30 6.38
N GLY A 96 -27.84 -2.00 5.08
CA GLY A 96 -28.92 -2.12 4.12
C GLY A 96 -30.02 -1.05 4.25
N THR A 97 -29.89 -0.11 5.19
CA THR A 97 -30.80 1.03 5.32
C THR A 97 -30.30 2.20 4.47
N PRO A 98 -31.10 2.73 3.54
CA PRO A 98 -30.70 3.87 2.72
C PRO A 98 -30.39 5.12 3.55
N VAL A 99 -29.30 5.81 3.21
CA VAL A 99 -28.97 7.14 3.74
C VAL A 99 -29.46 8.19 2.74
N GLU A 100 -30.52 8.91 3.10
CA GLU A 100 -31.18 9.86 2.17
C GLU A 100 -30.35 11.11 1.89
N ASN A 101 -29.51 11.55 2.83
CA ASN A 101 -28.64 12.71 2.68
C ASN A 101 -27.25 12.35 3.20
N PHE A 102 -26.26 12.39 2.32
CA PHE A 102 -24.84 12.32 2.64
C PHE A 102 -24.14 13.55 2.04
N GLY A 103 -23.09 14.03 2.70
CA GLY A 103 -22.24 15.10 2.18
C GLY A 103 -21.20 14.54 1.23
N GLN A 104 -20.91 15.26 0.14
CA GLN A 104 -19.77 14.91 -0.70
C GLN A 104 -19.05 16.17 -1.17
N THR A 105 -17.73 16.18 -1.05
CA THR A 105 -16.81 17.15 -1.66
C THR A 105 -16.11 16.51 -2.87
N ASP A 106 -15.19 17.23 -3.50
CA ASP A 106 -14.40 16.70 -4.62
C ASP A 106 -13.47 15.53 -4.24
N ALA A 107 -13.30 15.24 -2.94
CA ALA A 107 -12.41 14.19 -2.45
C ALA A 107 -12.95 13.37 -1.27
N THR A 108 -14.01 13.82 -0.58
CA THR A 108 -14.54 13.16 0.63
C THR A 108 -16.03 12.87 0.51
N LEU A 109 -16.46 11.76 1.07
CA LEU A 109 -17.84 11.33 1.24
C LEU A 109 -18.11 11.22 2.75
N ASP A 110 -19.06 12.02 3.23
CA ASP A 110 -19.45 12.14 4.63
C ASP A 110 -20.84 11.54 4.85
N ILE A 111 -20.91 10.45 5.61
CA ILE A 111 -22.14 9.69 5.86
C ILE A 111 -22.55 9.88 7.31
N ASP A 112 -23.57 10.71 7.55
CA ASP A 112 -24.15 10.89 8.88
C ASP A 112 -25.01 9.69 9.26
N LEU A 113 -24.76 9.13 10.45
CA LEU A 113 -25.52 8.01 10.99
C LEU A 113 -26.78 8.54 11.70
N PRO A 114 -27.99 8.06 11.37
CA PRO A 114 -29.22 8.54 12.02
C PRO A 114 -29.25 8.30 13.53
N GLU A 115 -28.64 7.19 13.96
CA GLU A 115 -28.38 6.86 15.36
C GLU A 115 -26.90 6.47 15.49
N PRO A 116 -26.21 6.92 16.55
CA PRO A 116 -24.82 6.56 16.75
C PRO A 116 -24.65 5.05 16.95
N LEU A 117 -23.62 4.49 16.34
CA LEU A 117 -23.28 3.09 16.53
C LEU A 117 -22.50 2.91 17.84
N PRO A 118 -22.86 1.92 18.68
CA PRO A 118 -22.14 1.66 19.92
C PRO A 118 -20.75 1.07 19.64
N ASP A 119 -19.85 1.26 20.61
CA ASP A 119 -18.50 0.69 20.58
C ASP A 119 -18.52 -0.82 20.30
N GLY A 120 -17.68 -1.26 19.36
CA GLY A 120 -17.58 -2.66 18.94
C GLY A 120 -18.70 -3.14 18.01
N HIS A 121 -19.64 -2.29 17.60
CA HIS A 121 -20.70 -2.66 16.67
C HIS A 121 -20.13 -2.94 15.27
N ARG A 122 -20.45 -4.12 14.70
CA ARG A 122 -20.08 -4.45 13.33
C ARG A 122 -21.16 -3.99 12.37
N PHE A 123 -20.80 -3.17 11.39
CA PHE A 123 -21.70 -2.59 10.41
C PHE A 123 -21.15 -2.70 8.99
N THR A 124 -22.02 -2.50 8.01
CA THR A 124 -21.67 -2.45 6.59
C THR A 124 -22.06 -1.12 5.97
N VAL A 125 -21.23 -0.62 5.06
CA VAL A 125 -21.58 0.52 4.21
C VAL A 125 -21.46 0.08 2.76
N GLU A 126 -22.56 0.17 2.00
CA GLU A 126 -22.55 -0.04 0.56
C GLU A 126 -22.70 1.31 -0.15
N ILE A 127 -21.75 1.63 -1.04
CA ILE A 127 -21.71 2.85 -1.82
C ILE A 127 -21.71 2.48 -3.30
N THR A 128 -22.67 3.03 -4.07
CA THR A 128 -22.61 3.03 -5.54
C THR A 128 -22.10 4.38 -6.02
N TYR A 129 -21.20 4.38 -6.99
CA TYR A 129 -20.54 5.59 -7.48
C TYR A 129 -20.18 5.50 -8.96
N GLU A 130 -20.02 6.65 -9.60
CA GLU A 130 -19.63 6.75 -11.01
C GLU A 130 -18.85 8.03 -11.32
N GLY A 131 -18.06 8.02 -12.39
CA GLY A 131 -17.35 9.21 -12.88
C GLY A 131 -16.12 8.88 -13.71
N VAL A 132 -15.27 9.88 -13.93
CA VAL A 132 -13.99 9.74 -14.65
C VAL A 132 -12.85 9.81 -13.65
N PRO A 133 -12.08 8.73 -13.43
CA PRO A 133 -10.97 8.75 -12.47
C PRO A 133 -9.78 9.63 -12.88
N GLY A 134 -9.64 9.95 -14.17
CA GLY A 134 -8.45 10.57 -14.79
C GLY A 134 -8.09 12.00 -14.36
N GLU A 135 -8.85 12.62 -13.45
CA GLU A 135 -8.49 13.90 -12.81
C GLU A 135 -7.58 13.72 -11.57
N SER A 136 -7.21 12.48 -11.22
CA SER A 136 -6.36 12.17 -10.08
C SER A 136 -4.90 11.95 -10.48
N PRO A 137 -3.92 12.48 -9.71
CA PRO A 137 -2.50 12.18 -9.94
C PRO A 137 -2.15 10.68 -9.80
N ALA A 138 -3.01 9.91 -9.15
CA ALA A 138 -2.81 8.49 -8.95
C ALA A 138 -3.47 7.59 -10.00
N TRP A 139 -4.38 8.13 -10.83
CA TRP A 139 -4.88 7.40 -12.00
C TRP A 139 -4.00 7.73 -13.18
N VAL A 140 -3.11 6.80 -13.56
CA VAL A 140 -2.11 7.05 -14.60
C VAL A 140 -2.57 6.42 -15.90
N PRO A 141 -2.94 7.23 -16.92
CA PRO A 141 -3.25 6.71 -18.24
C PRO A 141 -1.98 6.19 -18.93
N THR A 142 -2.13 5.13 -19.72
CA THR A 142 -1.04 4.52 -20.50
C THR A 142 -1.15 4.89 -21.98
N THR A 143 -0.04 4.80 -22.72
CA THR A 143 0.04 5.18 -24.14
C THR A 143 -0.85 4.32 -25.05
N ASP A 144 -1.28 3.14 -24.57
CA ASP A 144 -2.18 2.22 -25.25
C ASP A 144 -3.67 2.42 -24.89
N GLY A 145 -4.00 3.49 -24.16
CA GLY A 145 -5.37 3.85 -23.77
C GLY A 145 -5.86 3.16 -22.49
N GLY A 146 -5.02 2.33 -21.86
CA GLY A 146 -5.27 1.77 -20.54
C GLY A 146 -4.99 2.75 -19.40
N SER A 147 -4.97 2.22 -18.18
CA SER A 147 -4.62 2.95 -16.97
C SER A 147 -4.07 2.04 -15.88
N VAL A 148 -3.24 2.59 -15.00
CA VAL A 148 -2.78 1.93 -13.78
C VAL A 148 -2.83 2.90 -12.61
N THR A 149 -3.18 2.41 -11.43
CA THR A 149 -3.10 3.22 -10.21
C THR A 149 -1.69 3.18 -9.61
N VAL A 150 -1.12 4.34 -9.30
CA VAL A 150 0.15 4.46 -8.55
C VAL A 150 -0.05 5.24 -7.24
N THR A 151 0.89 5.08 -6.31
CA THR A 151 0.85 5.62 -4.94
C THR A 151 0.82 7.16 -4.85
N GLY A 152 0.33 7.66 -3.71
CA GLY A 152 0.37 9.06 -3.24
C GLY A 152 -0.97 9.79 -3.25
N GLY A 153 -1.93 9.34 -4.07
CA GLY A 153 -3.28 9.91 -4.17
C GLY A 153 -4.34 8.93 -4.66
N SER A 154 -4.04 7.62 -4.63
CA SER A 154 -4.90 6.55 -5.17
C SER A 154 -6.14 6.32 -4.32
N VAL A 155 -6.06 6.62 -3.02
CA VAL A 155 -7.17 6.49 -2.08
C VAL A 155 -8.34 7.36 -2.55
N GLY A 156 -9.53 6.76 -2.64
CA GLY A 156 -10.72 7.45 -3.14
C GLY A 156 -10.76 7.68 -4.65
N THR A 157 -9.71 7.37 -5.42
CA THR A 157 -9.66 7.63 -6.88
C THR A 157 -10.56 6.67 -7.67
N TRP A 158 -10.62 5.40 -7.26
CA TRP A 158 -11.36 4.36 -7.98
C TRP A 158 -12.34 3.55 -7.11
N PHE A 159 -12.23 3.67 -5.78
CA PHE A 159 -13.19 3.15 -4.82
C PHE A 159 -13.18 3.98 -3.53
N PRO A 160 -14.29 4.05 -2.77
CA PRO A 160 -14.36 4.74 -1.50
C PRO A 160 -13.54 3.99 -0.45
N ALA A 161 -12.71 4.71 0.30
CA ALA A 161 -11.80 4.12 1.27
C ALA A 161 -11.59 5.02 2.49
N HIS A 162 -11.39 4.41 3.66
CA HIS A 162 -10.93 5.13 4.84
C HIS A 162 -9.45 5.50 4.65
N ASP A 163 -9.17 6.80 4.50
CA ASP A 163 -7.86 7.30 4.13
C ASP A 163 -6.92 7.41 5.34
N THR A 164 -6.50 6.26 5.85
CA THR A 164 -5.45 6.18 6.85
C THR A 164 -4.60 4.93 6.65
N PRO A 165 -3.25 5.06 6.59
CA PRO A 165 -2.36 3.91 6.47
C PRO A 165 -2.51 2.87 7.59
N ARG A 166 -3.07 3.31 8.73
CA ARG A 166 -3.28 2.48 9.93
C ARG A 166 -4.47 1.54 9.81
N ASP A 167 -5.42 1.80 8.91
CA ASP A 167 -6.62 0.97 8.73
C ASP A 167 -6.39 -0.02 7.59
N GLN A 168 -5.78 -1.15 7.92
CA GLN A 168 -5.47 -2.20 6.96
C GLN A 168 -6.64 -3.20 6.85
N ALA A 169 -7.17 -3.34 5.63
CA ALA A 169 -8.32 -4.19 5.33
C ALA A 169 -8.01 -5.24 4.27
N LEU A 170 -8.75 -6.34 4.26
CA LEU A 170 -8.76 -7.28 3.14
C LEU A 170 -9.43 -6.63 1.92
N LEU A 171 -8.94 -6.93 0.72
CA LEU A 171 -9.46 -6.38 -0.52
C LEU A 171 -9.92 -7.50 -1.45
N ARG A 172 -11.16 -7.39 -1.93
CA ARG A 172 -11.70 -8.18 -3.03
C ARG A 172 -12.10 -7.25 -4.17
N VAL A 173 -11.57 -7.50 -5.35
CA VAL A 173 -11.85 -6.72 -6.55
C VAL A 173 -12.48 -7.61 -7.61
N LYS A 174 -13.58 -7.15 -8.17
CA LYS A 174 -14.18 -7.68 -9.39
C LYS A 174 -14.21 -6.56 -10.42
N ALA A 175 -13.46 -6.72 -11.50
CA ALA A 175 -13.35 -5.73 -12.55
C ALA A 175 -13.94 -6.23 -13.87
N ALA A 176 -14.89 -5.49 -14.42
CA ALA A 176 -15.46 -5.70 -15.74
C ALA A 176 -14.86 -4.69 -16.75
N VAL A 177 -14.27 -5.19 -17.82
CA VAL A 177 -13.59 -4.42 -18.88
C VAL A 177 -14.01 -4.98 -20.25
N PRO A 178 -13.70 -4.31 -21.38
CA PRO A 178 -13.91 -4.90 -22.70
C PRO A 178 -13.27 -6.29 -22.85
N SER A 179 -13.85 -7.15 -23.70
CA SER A 179 -13.42 -8.56 -23.82
C SER A 179 -11.98 -8.77 -24.29
N ASP A 180 -11.38 -7.77 -24.92
CA ASP A 180 -9.98 -7.74 -25.37
C ASP A 180 -9.04 -7.03 -24.38
N TRP A 181 -9.56 -6.58 -23.23
CA TRP A 181 -8.78 -5.96 -22.15
C TRP A 181 -8.48 -6.96 -21.03
N THR A 182 -7.42 -6.66 -20.30
CA THR A 182 -7.04 -7.31 -19.04
C THR A 182 -7.25 -6.35 -17.87
N ALA A 183 -7.65 -6.88 -16.71
CA ALA A 183 -7.63 -6.15 -15.45
C ALA A 183 -6.83 -6.91 -14.37
N VAL A 184 -5.95 -6.20 -13.67
CA VAL A 184 -5.06 -6.74 -12.64
C VAL A 184 -5.21 -5.96 -11.33
N SER A 185 -5.17 -6.67 -10.21
CA SER A 185 -5.17 -6.09 -8.86
C SER A 185 -4.29 -6.91 -7.89
N ASN A 186 -4.33 -6.61 -6.59
CA ASN A 186 -3.55 -7.29 -5.56
C ASN A 186 -4.02 -8.72 -5.32
N GLY A 187 -3.10 -9.58 -4.87
CA GLY A 187 -3.41 -10.92 -4.38
C GLY A 187 -3.69 -11.94 -5.49
N THR A 188 -4.50 -12.95 -5.17
CA THR A 188 -4.74 -14.12 -6.02
C THR A 188 -5.81 -13.86 -7.07
N GLU A 189 -5.50 -14.18 -8.32
CA GLU A 189 -6.45 -14.18 -9.43
C GLU A 189 -7.28 -15.46 -9.42
N THR A 190 -8.61 -15.35 -9.60
CA THR A 190 -9.40 -16.50 -10.08
C THR A 190 -9.51 -16.43 -11.60
N PRO A 191 -9.59 -17.56 -12.32
CA PRO A 191 -9.65 -17.57 -13.79
C PRO A 191 -10.67 -16.56 -14.33
N PRO A 192 -10.29 -15.69 -15.30
CA PRO A 192 -11.18 -14.67 -15.82
C PRO A 192 -12.32 -15.29 -16.62
N GLU A 193 -13.46 -14.59 -16.65
CA GLU A 193 -14.66 -14.99 -17.39
C GLU A 193 -14.95 -14.00 -18.51
N VAL A 194 -15.08 -14.49 -19.74
CA VAL A 194 -15.52 -13.66 -20.88
C VAL A 194 -16.99 -13.93 -21.17
N ARG A 195 -17.80 -12.86 -21.26
CA ARG A 195 -19.24 -12.89 -21.50
C ARG A 195 -19.61 -11.86 -22.56
N GLY A 196 -19.74 -12.31 -23.81
CA GLY A 196 -19.95 -11.40 -24.94
C GLY A 196 -18.76 -10.45 -25.09
N ASP A 197 -19.03 -9.15 -25.10
CA ASP A 197 -18.02 -8.10 -25.27
C ASP A 197 -17.37 -7.65 -23.94
N THR A 198 -17.59 -8.38 -22.84
CA THR A 198 -17.05 -8.06 -21.51
C THR A 198 -16.18 -9.19 -20.96
N ALA A 199 -15.01 -8.86 -20.45
CA ALA A 199 -14.18 -9.73 -19.62
C ALA A 199 -14.28 -9.33 -18.15
N VAL A 200 -14.37 -10.31 -17.25
CA VAL A 200 -14.48 -10.12 -15.81
C VAL A 200 -13.29 -10.78 -15.12
N PHE A 201 -12.52 -9.97 -14.39
CA PHE A 201 -11.38 -10.38 -13.58
C PHE A 201 -11.72 -10.29 -12.10
N ARG A 202 -11.14 -11.19 -11.30
CA ARG A 202 -11.40 -11.27 -9.87
C ARG A 202 -10.12 -11.50 -9.12
N TRP A 203 -9.90 -10.67 -8.11
CA TRP A 203 -8.70 -10.64 -7.30
C TRP A 203 -9.09 -10.58 -5.83
N SER A 204 -8.32 -11.25 -4.99
CA SER A 204 -8.53 -11.20 -3.54
C SER A 204 -7.21 -11.31 -2.79
N THR A 205 -7.05 -10.47 -1.77
CA THR A 205 -5.93 -10.56 -0.85
C THR A 205 -6.21 -11.53 0.28
N SER A 206 -5.17 -12.23 0.74
CA SER A 206 -5.14 -13.06 1.95
C SER A 206 -4.63 -12.28 3.17
N HIS A 207 -3.88 -11.20 2.92
CA HIS A 207 -3.36 -10.27 3.91
C HIS A 207 -4.01 -8.90 3.72
N ALA A 208 -4.26 -8.23 4.84
CA ALA A 208 -4.80 -6.89 4.85
C ALA A 208 -3.76 -5.88 4.35
N LEU A 209 -4.21 -4.88 3.61
CA LEU A 209 -3.38 -3.80 3.08
C LEU A 209 -3.97 -2.45 3.44
N SER A 210 -3.12 -1.42 3.51
CA SER A 210 -3.57 -0.03 3.51
C SER A 210 -4.24 0.27 2.16
N PRO A 211 -5.40 0.94 2.11
CA PRO A 211 -6.07 1.29 0.85
C PRO A 211 -5.19 2.04 -0.15
N GLU A 212 -4.15 2.75 0.30
CA GLU A 212 -3.17 3.41 -0.58
C GLU A 212 -2.37 2.42 -1.45
N SER A 213 -2.23 1.17 -0.96
CA SER A 213 -1.54 0.06 -1.63
C SER A 213 -2.46 -0.80 -2.50
N ALA A 214 -3.74 -0.44 -2.58
CA ALA A 214 -4.68 -1.09 -3.48
C ALA A 214 -4.39 -0.67 -4.93
N VAL A 215 -4.12 -1.65 -5.79
CA VAL A 215 -3.81 -1.43 -7.20
C VAL A 215 -4.95 -1.88 -8.10
N LEU A 216 -5.23 -1.09 -9.13
CA LEU A 216 -6.01 -1.48 -10.30
C LEU A 216 -5.23 -1.08 -11.55
N GLY A 217 -4.93 -2.07 -12.39
CA GLY A 217 -4.41 -1.86 -13.75
C GLY A 217 -5.39 -2.42 -14.76
N MET A 218 -5.70 -1.68 -15.82
CA MET A 218 -6.62 -2.09 -16.88
C MET A 218 -6.13 -1.60 -18.24
N GLY A 219 -6.13 -2.48 -19.24
CA GLY A 219 -5.78 -2.11 -20.60
C GLY A 219 -5.71 -3.29 -21.56
N PRO A 220 -5.43 -3.05 -22.84
CA PRO A 220 -5.28 -4.08 -23.87
C PRO A 220 -3.94 -4.81 -23.73
N TRP A 221 -3.75 -5.52 -22.62
CA TRP A 221 -2.45 -6.03 -22.18
C TRP A 221 -2.29 -7.54 -22.34
N GLU A 222 -1.06 -7.97 -22.63
CA GLU A 222 -0.69 -9.39 -22.64
C GLU A 222 -0.45 -9.89 -21.21
N THR A 223 -1.06 -11.02 -20.83
CA THR A 223 -0.82 -11.64 -19.51
C THR A 223 0.12 -12.85 -19.63
N GLU A 224 1.13 -12.92 -18.77
CA GLU A 224 2.00 -14.06 -18.57
C GLU A 224 1.83 -14.59 -17.14
N ARG A 225 1.49 -15.88 -17.02
CA ARG A 225 1.34 -16.56 -15.72
C ARG A 225 2.44 -17.60 -15.55
N SER A 226 3.14 -17.54 -14.44
CA SER A 226 4.20 -18.47 -14.06
C SER A 226 4.15 -18.74 -12.56
N ARG A 227 5.20 -19.37 -12.01
CA ARG A 227 5.34 -19.63 -10.57
C ARG A 227 6.80 -19.48 -10.17
N LEU A 228 7.02 -19.02 -8.94
CA LEU A 228 8.32 -19.16 -8.27
C LEU A 228 8.62 -20.63 -7.96
N SER A 229 9.84 -20.91 -7.50
CA SER A 229 10.34 -22.27 -7.20
C SER A 229 9.54 -22.96 -6.08
N ASP A 230 9.01 -22.20 -5.13
CA ASP A 230 8.15 -22.64 -4.03
C ASP A 230 6.68 -22.87 -4.44
N GLY A 231 6.32 -22.50 -5.67
CA GLY A 231 4.96 -22.59 -6.21
C GLY A 231 4.14 -21.31 -6.15
N THR A 232 4.65 -20.22 -5.55
CA THR A 232 3.99 -18.91 -5.48
C THR A 232 3.61 -18.43 -6.88
N PRO A 233 2.31 -18.21 -7.18
CA PRO A 233 1.85 -17.68 -8.46
C PRO A 233 2.49 -16.33 -8.81
N VAL A 234 2.92 -16.21 -10.07
CA VAL A 234 3.42 -14.95 -10.63
C VAL A 234 2.52 -14.57 -11.81
N THR A 235 1.92 -13.38 -11.77
CA THR A 235 1.13 -12.84 -12.90
C THR A 235 1.72 -11.53 -13.37
N ASN A 236 2.39 -11.56 -14.52
CA ASN A 236 2.89 -10.37 -15.19
C ASN A 236 1.90 -9.92 -16.27
N VAL A 237 1.70 -8.60 -16.38
CA VAL A 237 0.98 -7.99 -17.50
C VAL A 237 1.90 -7.03 -18.23
N TYR A 238 1.76 -6.98 -19.56
CA TYR A 238 2.57 -6.13 -20.43
C TYR A 238 1.65 -5.27 -21.30
N GLY A 239 1.85 -3.95 -21.22
CA GLY A 239 1.25 -2.98 -22.11
C GLY A 239 1.59 -3.25 -23.58
N ALA A 240 0.83 -2.67 -24.50
CA ALA A 240 1.03 -2.86 -25.93
C ALA A 240 2.48 -2.52 -26.33
N GLY A 241 3.18 -3.49 -26.92
CA GLY A 241 4.59 -3.33 -27.33
C GLY A 241 5.64 -3.46 -26.22
N GLN A 242 5.23 -3.46 -24.94
CA GLN A 242 6.16 -3.44 -23.81
C GLN A 242 6.77 -4.81 -23.49
N ARG A 243 6.11 -5.91 -23.87
CA ARG A 243 6.55 -7.27 -23.51
C ARG A 243 7.99 -7.57 -23.95
N LYS A 244 8.35 -7.22 -25.18
CA LYS A 244 9.71 -7.50 -25.69
C LYS A 244 10.78 -6.72 -24.93
N LEU A 245 10.47 -5.50 -24.50
CA LEU A 245 11.37 -4.60 -23.79
C LEU A 245 11.53 -5.02 -22.33
N MET A 246 10.42 -5.30 -21.66
CA MET A 246 10.37 -5.48 -20.21
C MET A 246 10.50 -6.92 -19.74
N LYS A 247 10.19 -7.91 -20.59
CA LYS A 247 10.29 -9.32 -20.21
C LYS A 247 11.69 -9.74 -19.74
N PRO A 248 12.81 -9.33 -20.38
CA PRO A 248 14.14 -9.68 -19.88
C PRO A 248 14.42 -9.23 -18.45
N LEU A 249 13.89 -8.06 -18.06
CA LEU A 249 13.97 -7.55 -16.69
C LEU A 249 13.03 -8.33 -15.77
N ALA A 250 11.77 -8.54 -16.18
CA ALA A 250 10.78 -9.30 -15.42
C ALA A 250 11.24 -10.74 -15.11
N ASP A 251 11.97 -11.37 -16.04
CA ASP A 251 12.53 -12.71 -15.88
C ASP A 251 13.65 -12.79 -14.82
N GLN A 252 14.17 -11.65 -14.34
CA GLN A 252 15.12 -11.60 -13.21
C GLN A 252 14.43 -11.72 -11.85
N ALA A 253 13.14 -11.41 -11.75
CA ALA A 253 12.42 -11.33 -10.47
C ALA A 253 12.57 -12.59 -9.61
N PRO A 254 12.48 -13.84 -10.13
CA PRO A 254 12.67 -15.02 -9.30
C PRO A 254 14.06 -15.12 -8.64
N ARG A 255 15.13 -14.71 -9.33
CA ARG A 255 16.49 -14.70 -8.77
C ARG A 255 16.62 -13.61 -7.71
N MET A 256 16.04 -12.43 -7.95
CA MET A 256 16.04 -11.33 -6.99
C MET A 256 15.24 -11.67 -5.74
N ILE A 257 14.09 -12.34 -5.87
CA ILE A 257 13.34 -12.84 -4.71
C ILE A 257 14.18 -13.79 -3.88
N GLN A 258 14.89 -14.75 -4.50
CA GLN A 258 15.78 -15.65 -3.75
C GLN A 258 16.87 -14.89 -2.99
N PHE A 259 17.49 -13.90 -3.62
CA PHE A 259 18.48 -13.02 -2.97
C PHE A 259 17.88 -12.25 -1.79
N LEU A 260 16.67 -11.71 -1.94
CA LEU A 260 15.95 -11.00 -0.90
C LEU A 260 15.52 -11.94 0.23
N GLU A 261 15.13 -13.17 -0.07
CA GLU A 261 14.80 -14.18 0.93
C GLU A 261 16.01 -14.55 1.79
N ASP A 262 17.19 -14.66 1.17
CA ASP A 262 18.44 -14.90 1.89
C ASP A 262 18.82 -13.70 2.79
N ALA A 263 18.48 -12.48 2.39
CA ALA A 263 18.78 -11.25 3.13
C ALA A 263 17.77 -10.95 4.26
N TYR A 264 16.48 -11.14 4.00
CA TYR A 264 15.37 -10.61 4.80
C TYR A 264 14.46 -11.70 5.39
N GLY A 265 14.64 -12.96 5.01
CA GLY A 265 13.77 -14.06 5.41
C GLY A 265 12.67 -14.34 4.38
N PRO A 266 11.77 -15.30 4.64
CA PRO A 266 10.81 -15.80 3.66
C PRO A 266 9.99 -14.71 2.98
N TYR A 267 9.64 -14.90 1.70
CA TYR A 267 8.76 -13.98 0.98
C TYR A 267 7.40 -13.83 1.71
N PRO A 268 6.93 -12.60 2.00
CA PRO A 268 5.81 -12.39 2.91
C PRO A 268 4.42 -12.54 2.27
N PHE A 269 4.30 -12.82 0.97
CA PHE A 269 3.01 -12.83 0.28
C PHE A 269 2.75 -14.08 -0.56
N ASP A 270 1.48 -14.37 -0.80
CA ASP A 270 1.04 -15.55 -1.56
C ASP A 270 1.12 -15.38 -3.09
N THR A 271 1.44 -14.19 -3.59
CA THR A 271 1.52 -13.92 -5.03
C THR A 271 2.57 -12.86 -5.35
N LEU A 272 3.17 -12.98 -6.53
CA LEU A 272 4.03 -11.95 -7.13
C LEU A 272 3.46 -11.54 -8.50
N GLY A 273 3.90 -10.41 -9.05
CA GLY A 273 3.57 -10.03 -10.43
C GLY A 273 3.99 -8.63 -10.78
N GLY A 274 4.35 -8.39 -12.04
CA GLY A 274 4.69 -7.08 -12.56
C GLY A 274 3.62 -6.50 -13.47
N ILE A 275 3.38 -5.19 -13.37
CA ILE A 275 2.59 -4.40 -14.32
C ILE A 275 3.57 -3.55 -15.12
N TYR A 276 3.90 -3.98 -16.34
CA TYR A 276 4.90 -3.34 -17.20
C TYR A 276 4.20 -2.58 -18.33
N VAL A 277 4.07 -1.27 -18.17
CA VAL A 277 3.30 -0.40 -19.07
C VAL A 277 4.10 0.86 -19.40
N GLU A 278 3.62 1.63 -20.37
CA GLU A 278 4.19 2.94 -20.67
C GLU A 278 3.13 3.99 -20.34
N ALA A 279 3.37 4.76 -19.28
CA ALA A 279 2.52 5.86 -18.86
C ALA A 279 2.62 7.06 -19.82
N LEU A 280 1.56 7.85 -19.94
CA LEU A 280 1.60 9.11 -20.70
C LEU A 280 2.57 10.13 -20.11
N SER A 281 2.74 10.11 -18.79
CA SER A 281 3.73 10.92 -18.08
C SER A 281 4.97 10.09 -17.78
N GLN A 282 6.12 10.47 -18.35
CA GLN A 282 7.40 9.79 -18.06
C GLN A 282 7.91 10.04 -16.64
N ASP A 283 7.36 11.03 -15.93
CA ASP A 283 7.67 11.32 -14.53
C ASP A 283 6.87 10.43 -13.55
N THR A 284 6.09 9.47 -14.06
CA THR A 284 5.34 8.54 -13.21
C THR A 284 6.31 7.64 -12.43
N PRO A 285 6.22 7.61 -11.08
CA PRO A 285 7.13 6.81 -10.27
C PRO A 285 6.90 5.30 -10.46
N PHE A 286 7.96 4.52 -10.26
CA PHE A 286 7.86 3.10 -9.97
C PHE A 286 7.15 2.87 -8.64
N TYR A 287 6.49 1.72 -8.49
CA TYR A 287 5.75 1.43 -7.27
C TYR A 287 5.62 -0.06 -6.99
N ALA A 288 5.71 -0.45 -5.72
CA ALA A 288 5.59 -1.83 -5.27
C ALA A 288 4.45 -2.04 -4.27
N PRO A 289 3.19 -2.18 -4.74
CA PRO A 289 2.10 -2.59 -3.87
C PRO A 289 2.23 -4.05 -3.43
N GLN A 290 1.40 -4.47 -2.46
CA GLN A 290 1.39 -5.83 -1.95
C GLN A 290 1.31 -6.88 -3.08
N GLY A 291 2.32 -7.74 -3.17
CA GLY A 291 2.45 -8.83 -4.12
C GLY A 291 2.72 -8.39 -5.56
N ARG A 292 3.11 -7.13 -5.79
CA ARG A 292 3.24 -6.54 -7.13
C ARG A 292 4.41 -5.55 -7.25
N VAL A 293 4.85 -5.34 -8.49
CA VAL A 293 5.66 -4.18 -8.89
C VAL A 293 5.04 -3.52 -10.12
N ILE A 294 5.14 -2.21 -10.23
CA ILE A 294 4.57 -1.40 -11.32
C ILE A 294 5.71 -0.63 -11.98
N PHE A 295 5.84 -0.84 -13.27
CA PHE A 295 6.86 -0.26 -14.13
C PHE A 295 6.19 0.55 -15.23
N PRO A 296 5.87 1.84 -14.98
CA PRO A 296 5.20 2.72 -15.93
C PRO A 296 6.16 3.46 -16.86
N ALA A 297 7.46 3.45 -16.56
CA ALA A 297 8.49 4.20 -17.27
C ALA A 297 9.61 3.26 -17.76
N PRO A 298 9.40 2.52 -18.86
CA PRO A 298 10.28 1.42 -19.27
C PRO A 298 11.72 1.87 -19.61
N ASP A 299 11.92 3.12 -20.04
CA ASP A 299 13.25 3.68 -20.35
C ASP A 299 14.15 3.84 -19.12
N TRP A 300 13.57 3.91 -17.92
CA TRP A 300 14.26 4.07 -16.65
C TRP A 300 14.31 2.77 -15.83
N ALA A 301 13.82 1.68 -16.42
CA ALA A 301 13.71 0.41 -15.74
C ALA A 301 15.00 -0.41 -15.89
N ASP A 302 15.63 -0.75 -14.78
CA ASP A 302 16.79 -1.64 -14.74
C ASP A 302 16.73 -2.59 -13.53
N GLU A 303 17.77 -3.41 -13.37
CA GLU A 303 17.86 -4.36 -12.26
C GLU A 303 17.94 -3.70 -10.88
N SER A 304 18.54 -2.51 -10.79
CA SER A 304 18.62 -1.75 -9.53
C SER A 304 17.24 -1.30 -9.11
N VAL A 305 16.46 -0.75 -10.04
CA VAL A 305 15.05 -0.39 -9.81
C VAL A 305 14.22 -1.63 -9.48
N LEU A 306 14.38 -2.74 -10.22
CA LEU A 306 13.59 -3.95 -9.92
C LEU A 306 13.89 -4.53 -8.54
N VAL A 307 15.16 -4.63 -8.13
CA VAL A 307 15.49 -5.16 -6.80
C VAL A 307 15.04 -4.21 -5.68
N HIS A 308 15.07 -2.89 -5.93
CA HIS A 308 14.50 -1.88 -5.03
C HIS A 308 12.98 -2.11 -4.83
N GLU A 309 12.21 -2.16 -5.92
CA GLU A 309 10.76 -2.38 -5.87
C GLU A 309 10.40 -3.76 -5.27
N LEU A 310 11.23 -4.79 -5.49
CA LEU A 310 11.01 -6.10 -4.87
C LEU A 310 11.33 -6.10 -3.37
N ALA A 311 12.31 -5.31 -2.90
CA ALA A 311 12.60 -5.17 -1.48
C ALA A 311 11.42 -4.59 -0.70
N HIS A 312 10.61 -3.74 -1.35
CA HIS A 312 9.41 -3.18 -0.75
C HIS A 312 8.38 -4.23 -0.32
N GLN A 313 8.46 -5.47 -0.84
CA GLN A 313 7.59 -6.55 -0.42
C GLN A 313 7.79 -6.90 1.07
N TRP A 314 9.02 -6.80 1.60
CA TRP A 314 9.30 -6.91 3.03
C TRP A 314 9.10 -5.57 3.74
N PHE A 315 9.59 -4.48 3.12
CA PHE A 315 9.75 -3.17 3.73
C PHE A 315 8.84 -2.13 3.05
N GLY A 316 7.71 -1.79 3.66
CA GLY A 316 6.71 -0.89 3.09
C GLY A 316 5.38 -1.60 2.82
N ALA A 317 5.39 -2.71 2.08
CA ALA A 317 4.18 -3.48 1.80
C ALA A 317 3.80 -4.42 2.96
N SER A 318 4.73 -5.24 3.45
CA SER A 318 4.47 -6.14 4.60
C SER A 318 4.61 -5.38 5.92
N VAL A 319 5.70 -4.63 6.10
CA VAL A 319 5.87 -3.72 7.24
C VAL A 319 5.69 -2.28 6.77
N GLY A 320 4.47 -1.76 6.92
CA GLY A 320 4.12 -0.39 6.56
C GLY A 320 4.62 0.64 7.59
N GLY A 321 4.67 1.91 7.18
CA GLY A 321 5.10 3.01 8.03
C GLY A 321 3.94 3.91 8.49
N ASP A 322 3.90 4.25 9.79
CA ASP A 322 2.99 5.28 10.32
C ASP A 322 3.70 6.65 10.32
N GLY A 323 3.27 7.56 9.44
CA GLY A 323 3.77 8.94 9.34
C GLY A 323 5.04 9.12 8.49
N THR A 324 5.39 10.37 8.20
CA THR A 324 6.46 10.73 7.24
C THR A 324 7.83 10.19 7.63
N ALA A 325 8.19 10.20 8.93
CA ALA A 325 9.46 9.66 9.41
C ALA A 325 9.59 8.14 9.18
N SER A 326 8.47 7.44 9.04
CA SER A 326 8.44 6.00 8.77
C SER A 326 8.61 5.67 7.29
N GLY A 327 8.72 6.66 6.39
CA GLY A 327 9.07 6.43 4.98
C GLY A 327 10.43 5.72 4.83
N CYS A 328 11.36 5.97 5.75
CA CYS A 328 12.64 5.26 5.80
C CYS A 328 12.48 3.74 6.03
N LEU A 329 11.41 3.28 6.70
CA LEU A 329 11.18 1.84 6.85
C LEU A 329 11.01 1.13 5.51
N GLY A 330 10.52 1.81 4.47
CA GLY A 330 10.51 1.29 3.10
C GLY A 330 11.78 1.67 2.36
N GLU A 331 11.98 2.98 2.19
CA GLU A 331 12.94 3.53 1.23
C GLU A 331 14.41 3.29 1.62
N CYS A 332 14.74 3.38 2.90
CA CYS A 332 16.13 3.18 3.34
C CYS A 332 16.59 1.74 3.11
N PHE A 333 15.69 0.76 3.28
CA PHE A 333 15.99 -0.64 3.04
C PHE A 333 16.01 -0.95 1.54
N ALA A 334 15.03 -0.43 0.79
CA ALA A 334 14.98 -0.62 -0.66
C ALA A 334 16.22 -0.03 -1.35
N THR A 335 16.63 1.20 -1.01
CA THR A 335 17.84 1.81 -1.57
C THR A 335 19.13 1.11 -1.12
N TYR A 336 19.20 0.64 0.13
CA TYR A 336 20.37 -0.14 0.56
C TYR A 336 20.43 -1.52 -0.11
N THR A 337 19.28 -2.11 -0.46
CA THR A 337 19.21 -3.36 -1.24
C THR A 337 19.92 -3.21 -2.57
N GLU A 338 19.82 -2.07 -3.24
CA GLU A 338 20.54 -1.80 -4.49
C GLU A 338 22.06 -1.95 -4.33
N TRP A 339 22.60 -1.49 -3.19
CA TRP A 339 24.02 -1.67 -2.87
C TRP A 339 24.34 -3.15 -2.64
N MET A 340 23.53 -3.84 -1.84
CA MET A 340 23.72 -5.27 -1.58
C MET A 340 23.65 -6.10 -2.87
N TRP A 341 22.72 -5.77 -3.78
CA TRP A 341 22.59 -6.41 -5.09
C TRP A 341 23.81 -6.16 -5.97
N ALA A 342 24.30 -4.92 -6.04
CA ALA A 342 25.51 -4.59 -6.80
C ALA A 342 26.74 -5.34 -6.28
N ALA A 343 26.85 -5.53 -4.95
CA ALA A 343 27.90 -6.33 -4.34
C ALA A 343 27.79 -7.81 -4.74
N ASP A 344 26.58 -8.39 -4.69
CA ASP A 344 26.34 -9.79 -5.07
C ASP A 344 26.58 -10.05 -6.57
N GLN A 345 26.05 -9.20 -7.44
CA GLN A 345 26.12 -9.40 -8.89
C GLN A 345 27.47 -9.03 -9.50
N SER A 346 28.07 -7.94 -9.04
CA SER A 346 29.23 -7.32 -9.69
C SER A 346 30.47 -7.29 -8.81
N GLY A 347 30.41 -7.82 -7.58
CA GLY A 347 31.56 -7.85 -6.66
C GLY A 347 31.98 -6.46 -6.18
N VAL A 348 31.05 -5.50 -6.18
CA VAL A 348 31.31 -4.14 -5.66
C VAL A 348 31.70 -4.22 -4.19
N ASP A 349 32.87 -3.70 -3.85
CA ASP A 349 33.29 -3.53 -2.46
C ASP A 349 32.51 -2.35 -1.85
N LEU A 350 31.60 -2.67 -0.92
CA LEU A 350 30.72 -1.67 -0.32
C LEU A 350 31.47 -0.73 0.64
N ASP A 351 32.57 -1.17 1.25
CA ASP A 351 33.38 -0.31 2.12
C ASP A 351 34.13 0.73 1.28
N ASP A 352 34.64 0.34 0.10
CA ASP A 352 35.25 1.26 -0.87
C ASP A 352 34.19 2.23 -1.40
N ARG A 353 33.01 1.73 -1.83
CA ARG A 353 31.89 2.57 -2.30
C ARG A 353 31.45 3.58 -1.24
N TYR A 354 31.36 3.15 0.01
CA TYR A 354 31.03 4.03 1.14
C TYR A 354 32.09 5.11 1.32
N ARG A 355 33.38 4.74 1.39
CA ARG A 355 34.49 5.68 1.58
C ARG A 355 34.57 6.71 0.46
N ASP A 356 34.44 6.28 -0.78
CA ASP A 356 34.46 7.17 -1.96
C ASP A 356 33.27 8.13 -1.96
N GLY A 357 32.06 7.63 -1.66
CA GLY A 357 30.87 8.47 -1.59
C GLY A 357 30.91 9.48 -0.44
N ILE A 358 31.41 9.12 0.75
CA ILE A 358 31.61 10.09 1.83
C ILE A 358 32.68 11.12 1.45
N ALA A 359 33.74 10.72 0.73
CA ALA A 359 34.76 11.66 0.24
C ALA A 359 34.20 12.65 -0.79
N GLU A 360 33.29 12.22 -1.66
CA GLU A 360 32.60 13.07 -2.64
C GLU A 360 31.74 14.16 -1.97
N HIS A 361 31.04 13.81 -0.88
CA HIS A 361 30.17 14.74 -0.15
C HIS A 361 30.89 15.52 0.96
N ARG A 362 32.23 15.47 1.00
CA ARG A 362 33.00 16.16 2.03
C ARG A 362 32.86 17.67 1.90
N GLY A 363 32.30 18.31 2.93
CA GLY A 363 32.02 19.76 2.91
C GLY A 363 30.80 20.17 2.09
N ASP A 364 30.00 19.23 1.61
CA ASP A 364 28.71 19.51 0.98
C ASP A 364 27.64 19.77 2.03
N GLU A 365 27.54 21.02 2.49
CA GLU A 365 26.55 21.43 3.50
C GLU A 365 25.11 21.15 3.05
N ALA A 366 24.82 21.25 1.74
CA ALA A 366 23.47 21.04 1.23
C ALA A 366 23.06 19.59 1.41
N TRP A 367 23.93 18.65 1.03
CA TRP A 367 23.68 17.22 1.21
C TRP A 367 23.57 16.85 2.70
N TRP A 368 24.51 17.29 3.53
CA TRP A 368 24.52 16.95 4.96
C TRP A 368 23.32 17.52 5.73
N SER A 369 22.80 18.68 5.32
CA SER A 369 21.65 19.33 5.95
C SER A 369 20.30 18.62 5.72
N GLY A 370 20.21 17.75 4.72
CA GLY A 370 19.04 16.92 4.47
C GLY A 370 18.84 15.83 5.53
N THR A 371 17.61 15.60 5.96
CA THR A 371 17.25 14.61 6.97
C THR A 371 16.67 13.36 6.33
N ILE A 372 17.04 12.16 6.79
CA ILE A 372 16.50 10.91 6.23
C ILE A 372 14.98 10.79 6.48
N GLU A 373 14.46 11.44 7.52
CA GLU A 373 13.01 11.48 7.80
C GLU A 373 12.20 12.21 6.71
N SER A 374 12.83 12.92 5.76
CA SER A 374 12.10 13.62 4.69
C SER A 374 12.92 13.93 3.43
N GLY A 375 12.23 13.89 2.28
CA GLY A 375 12.76 14.37 1.00
C GLY A 375 13.91 13.52 0.44
N ALA A 376 14.74 14.14 -0.40
CA ALA A 376 15.77 13.43 -1.17
C ALA A 376 16.82 12.69 -0.31
N ALA A 377 17.09 13.18 0.91
CA ALA A 377 18.03 12.56 1.83
C ALA A 377 17.63 11.13 2.23
N MET A 378 16.33 10.81 2.21
CA MET A 378 15.84 9.46 2.44
C MET A 378 16.40 8.45 1.44
N TYR A 379 16.66 8.88 0.21
CA TYR A 379 17.23 8.04 -0.85
C TYR A 379 18.76 8.21 -0.92
N THR A 380 19.27 9.43 -0.78
CA THR A 380 20.70 9.70 -1.04
C THR A 380 21.60 9.45 0.18
N LYS A 381 21.10 9.61 1.41
CA LYS A 381 21.89 9.40 2.65
C LYS A 381 21.64 8.04 3.29
N SER A 382 20.47 7.45 3.10
CA SER A 382 20.12 6.19 3.76
C SER A 382 21.02 4.99 3.43
N PRO A 383 21.51 4.76 2.20
CA PRO A 383 22.39 3.61 1.97
C PRO A 383 23.73 3.78 2.71
N PHE A 384 24.23 5.02 2.86
CA PHE A 384 25.40 5.31 3.69
C PHE A 384 25.12 5.04 5.16
N MET A 385 23.98 5.51 5.70
CA MET A 385 23.58 5.21 7.06
C MET A 385 23.47 3.69 7.29
N MET A 386 22.80 2.96 6.40
CA MET A 386 22.60 1.52 6.54
C MET A 386 23.92 0.75 6.48
N HIS A 387 24.84 1.17 5.61
CA HIS A 387 26.19 0.60 5.57
C HIS A 387 27.01 0.95 6.82
N ALA A 388 26.94 2.18 7.33
CA ALA A 388 27.58 2.55 8.59
C ALA A 388 26.95 1.77 9.77
N LEU A 389 25.64 1.55 9.75
CA LEU A 389 24.91 0.78 10.76
C LEU A 389 25.43 -0.65 10.82
N SER A 390 25.63 -1.32 9.67
CA SER A 390 26.13 -2.70 9.62
C SER A 390 27.48 -2.86 10.32
N HIS A 391 28.37 -1.89 10.19
CA HIS A 391 29.66 -1.84 10.89
C HIS A 391 29.53 -1.38 12.35
N TYR A 392 28.58 -0.50 12.67
CA TYR A 392 28.40 0.03 14.03
C TYR A 392 27.81 -0.99 15.01
N VAL A 393 26.84 -1.79 14.55
CA VAL A 393 26.24 -2.88 15.35
C VAL A 393 26.99 -4.21 15.18
N GLY A 394 27.75 -4.34 14.09
CA GLY A 394 28.45 -5.56 13.69
C GLY A 394 27.60 -6.45 12.78
N GLU A 395 28.25 -7.12 11.83
CA GLU A 395 27.61 -7.86 10.73
C GLU A 395 26.57 -8.89 11.21
N ASP A 396 26.88 -9.65 12.27
CA ASP A 396 25.96 -10.65 12.82
C ASP A 396 24.69 -10.03 13.40
N ALA A 397 24.81 -8.91 14.11
CA ALA A 397 23.67 -8.19 14.66
C ALA A 397 22.86 -7.53 13.55
N PHE A 398 23.52 -6.97 12.55
CA PHE A 398 22.87 -6.36 11.40
C PHE A 398 22.09 -7.39 10.57
N ARG A 399 22.67 -8.56 10.28
CA ARG A 399 21.97 -9.65 9.59
C ARG A 399 20.76 -10.16 10.38
N ARG A 400 20.86 -10.26 11.72
CA ARG A 400 19.71 -10.59 12.57
C ARG A 400 18.66 -9.48 12.51
N LEU A 401 19.05 -8.22 12.55
CA LEU A 401 18.12 -7.09 12.43
C LEU A 401 17.36 -7.11 11.10
N LEU A 402 18.06 -7.32 9.98
CA LEU A 402 17.48 -7.38 8.63
C LEU A 402 16.49 -8.53 8.44
N THR A 403 16.62 -9.63 9.18
CA THR A 403 15.73 -10.78 9.09
C THR A 403 14.62 -10.74 10.15
N ARG A 404 14.97 -10.38 11.39
CA ARG A 404 14.06 -10.34 12.54
C ARG A 404 13.01 -9.24 12.39
N TRP A 405 13.40 -8.04 11.94
CA TRP A 405 12.47 -6.93 11.78
C TRP A 405 11.29 -7.24 10.85
N PRO A 406 11.51 -7.61 9.57
CA PRO A 406 10.39 -7.91 8.67
C PRO A 406 9.63 -9.18 9.08
N THR A 407 10.26 -10.14 9.75
CA THR A 407 9.59 -11.36 10.22
C THR A 407 8.66 -11.11 11.42
N GLU A 408 9.14 -10.41 12.46
CA GLU A 408 8.34 -10.16 13.68
C GLU A 408 7.25 -9.10 13.47
N ASN A 409 7.39 -8.26 12.46
CA ASN A 409 6.45 -7.17 12.16
C ASN A 409 5.66 -7.38 10.86
N ALA A 410 5.69 -8.57 10.27
CA ALA A 410 4.98 -8.86 9.02
C ALA A 410 3.49 -8.49 9.11
N HIS A 411 2.97 -7.89 8.04
CA HIS A 411 1.58 -7.44 7.90
C HIS A 411 1.13 -6.48 9.02
N SER A 412 1.98 -5.52 9.37
CA SER A 412 1.65 -4.51 10.37
C SER A 412 2.19 -3.14 9.99
N VAL A 413 1.66 -2.11 10.63
CA VAL A 413 2.15 -0.74 10.53
C VAL A 413 3.03 -0.44 11.74
N ARG A 414 4.26 0.02 11.49
CA ARG A 414 5.26 0.32 12.51
C ARG A 414 5.77 1.75 12.40
N ARG A 415 6.33 2.22 13.49
CA ARG A 415 7.00 3.52 13.58
C ARG A 415 8.50 3.32 13.58
N TRP A 416 9.22 4.27 13.00
CA TRP A 416 10.68 4.23 12.92
C TRP A 416 11.37 3.99 14.28
N HIS A 417 10.89 4.59 15.37
CA HIS A 417 11.51 4.40 16.70
C HIS A 417 11.41 2.95 17.24
N GLU A 418 10.45 2.15 16.78
CA GLU A 418 10.39 0.72 17.11
C GLU A 418 11.54 -0.05 16.44
N PHE A 419 11.94 0.35 15.23
CA PHE A 419 13.13 -0.19 14.56
C PHE A 419 14.41 0.21 15.28
N GLU A 420 14.52 1.46 15.72
CA GLU A 420 15.67 1.93 16.51
C GLU A 420 15.80 1.13 17.82
N ALA A 421 14.68 0.80 18.46
CA ALA A 421 14.66 -0.01 19.67
C ALA A 421 15.13 -1.45 19.41
N MET A 422 14.68 -2.09 18.32
CA MET A 422 15.15 -3.43 17.94
C MET A 422 16.65 -3.41 17.58
N ALA A 423 17.11 -2.38 16.87
CA ALA A 423 18.53 -2.21 16.55
C ALA A 423 19.38 -2.08 17.82
N ALA A 424 18.91 -1.34 18.83
CA ALA A 424 19.59 -1.21 20.12
C ALA A 424 19.62 -2.53 20.91
N GLU A 425 18.54 -3.32 20.86
CA GLU A 425 18.48 -4.66 21.45
C GLU A 425 19.51 -5.60 20.81
N GLU A 426 19.52 -5.70 19.46
CA GLU A 426 20.45 -6.56 18.72
C GLU A 426 21.91 -6.15 18.90
N ALA A 427 22.18 -4.85 19.03
CA ALA A 427 23.51 -4.31 19.26
C ALA A 427 23.96 -4.42 20.72
N GLY A 428 23.04 -4.67 21.66
CA GLY A 428 23.31 -4.70 23.11
C GLY A 428 23.85 -3.38 23.67
N ARG A 429 23.50 -2.24 23.04
CA ARG A 429 24.02 -0.91 23.39
C ARG A 429 23.02 0.20 23.05
N ASP A 430 23.20 1.37 23.66
CA ASP A 430 22.45 2.56 23.27
C ASP A 430 22.83 3.01 21.85
N MET A 431 21.80 3.19 21.02
CA MET A 431 21.89 3.58 19.60
C MET A 431 21.38 5.01 19.36
N THR A 432 20.89 5.71 20.39
CA THR A 432 20.27 7.04 20.27
C THR A 432 21.19 8.01 19.53
N GLY A 433 22.46 8.08 19.92
CA GLY A 433 23.42 8.99 19.29
C GLY A 433 23.74 8.65 17.83
N PHE A 434 23.65 7.38 17.42
CA PHE A 434 23.85 6.98 16.02
C PHE A 434 22.68 7.46 15.16
N PHE A 435 21.45 7.16 15.58
CA PHE A 435 20.25 7.56 14.84
C PHE A 435 20.03 9.07 14.85
N ASP A 436 20.33 9.76 15.95
CA ASP A 436 20.30 11.22 15.99
C ASP A 436 21.29 11.85 14.99
N ALA A 437 22.47 11.25 14.81
CA ALA A 437 23.47 11.76 13.87
C ALA A 437 23.08 11.51 12.41
N TRP A 438 22.54 10.33 12.08
CA TRP A 438 22.25 9.95 10.70
C TRP A 438 20.83 10.30 10.24
N VAL A 439 19.82 9.97 11.05
CA VAL A 439 18.41 10.07 10.67
C VAL A 439 17.91 11.51 10.83
N ARG A 440 18.17 12.09 12.00
CA ARG A 440 17.67 13.42 12.41
C ARG A 440 18.68 14.53 12.17
N GLY A 441 19.96 14.17 12.06
CA GLY A 441 21.07 15.10 11.97
C GLY A 441 21.10 15.87 10.66
N ARG A 442 21.47 17.16 10.76
CA ARG A 442 21.58 18.11 9.64
C ARG A 442 23.04 18.53 9.37
N SER A 443 23.97 17.67 9.76
CA SER A 443 25.40 17.88 9.65
C SER A 443 26.10 16.55 9.48
N GLU A 444 27.33 16.58 8.98
CA GLU A 444 28.20 15.40 8.95
C GLU A 444 28.27 14.74 10.35
N PRO A 445 27.98 13.43 10.47
CA PRO A 445 28.08 12.70 11.72
C PRO A 445 29.49 12.78 12.32
N ALA A 446 29.58 12.72 13.65
CA ALA A 446 30.87 12.62 14.32
C ALA A 446 31.64 11.36 13.83
N PRO A 447 32.99 11.37 13.84
CA PRO A 447 33.79 10.26 13.31
C PRO A 447 33.44 8.87 13.87
N SER A 448 32.96 8.78 15.11
CA SER A 448 32.51 7.52 15.72
C SER A 448 31.25 6.91 15.09
N TYR A 449 30.43 7.72 14.41
CA TYR A 449 29.21 7.29 13.71
C TYR A 449 29.41 7.28 12.19
N LEU A 450 30.33 8.09 11.67
CA LEU A 450 30.68 8.15 10.25
C LEU A 450 31.67 7.06 9.83
N TRP A 451 32.58 6.64 10.72
CA TRP A 451 33.63 5.68 10.41
C TRP A 451 33.69 4.51 11.40
N PRO A 452 32.58 3.78 11.63
CA PRO A 452 32.60 2.63 12.53
C PRO A 452 33.41 1.46 11.96
N GLY A 453 34.09 0.73 12.84
CA GLY A 453 34.75 -0.52 12.49
C GLY A 453 35.78 -0.39 11.37
N ALA A 454 35.62 -1.20 10.32
CA ALA A 454 36.53 -1.27 9.18
C ALA A 454 36.39 -0.09 8.20
N LEU A 455 35.36 0.75 8.36
CA LEU A 455 35.17 1.95 7.54
C LEU A 455 36.16 3.07 7.85
N ALA A 456 36.87 3.00 8.98
CA ALA A 456 37.93 3.95 9.32
C ALA A 456 38.89 4.16 8.14
N PRO A 457 39.21 5.41 7.76
CA PRO A 457 40.14 5.69 6.67
C PRO A 457 41.45 4.93 6.88
N ARG A 458 41.87 4.15 5.89
CA ARG A 458 43.15 3.45 5.93
C ARG A 458 44.27 4.50 5.95
N SER A 459 45.11 4.44 6.98
CA SER A 459 46.26 5.35 7.20
C SER A 459 47.35 5.19 6.17
#